data_AF-A0A452HH20-F1
#
_entry.id   AF-A0A452HH20-F1
#
_cell.length_a   1.000
_cell.length_b   1.000
_cell.length_c   1.000
_cell.angle_alpha   90.00
_cell.angle_beta   90.00
_cell.angle_gamma   90.00
#
_symmetry.space_group_name_H-M   'P 1'
#
loop_
_entity.id
_entity.type
_entity.pdbx_description
1 polymer ?
#
loop_
_entity_poly.entity_id
_entity_poly.type
_entity_poly.pdbx_seq_one_letter_code
_entity_poly.pdbx_strand_id
1 'polypeptide(L)'
;AEKAINAVPYIIGVNNHEFGWLLPNVSDCNSFIYSPLLQRILSWHVPAEFTYLLTNEYLSNIEEPTQLRDRLFELMGDAMFVVPSIQTARYHRDSGNPVYVYHFHHRSSSYEDFVKGDHGDEIGYVFGKPFLAGDATEEEGKLSKTIMKYWANFARKGNPNGEGLVTWPVYNVDEQYLIIDIKQKAAKKLKENRVEFWTKTFDLYWYWGESLFLVSVIFCFFIFCTERQGE
;
A
#
# COMPACT_ATOMS: atom_id res chain seq x y z
N ALA A 1 8.49 1.22 -29.05
CA ALA A 1 7.51 0.13 -28.98
C ALA A 1 6.30 0.66 -28.24
N GLU A 2 5.10 0.59 -28.82
CA GLU A 2 3.87 0.82 -28.06
C GLU A 2 3.89 -0.09 -26.83
N LYS A 3 3.61 0.48 -25.64
CA LYS A 3 3.56 -0.29 -24.40
C LYS A 3 2.33 -1.21 -24.49
N ALA A 4 2.51 -2.41 -25.02
CA ALA A 4 1.47 -3.42 -25.10
C ALA A 4 1.26 -4.05 -23.71
N ILE A 5 0.20 -3.63 -23.01
CA ILE A 5 -0.27 -4.27 -21.79
C ILE A 5 -1.22 -5.40 -22.19
N ASN A 6 -1.10 -6.58 -21.56
CA ASN A 6 -2.02 -7.69 -21.82
C ASN A 6 -3.45 -7.30 -21.39
N ALA A 7 -4.39 -7.45 -22.31
CA ALA A 7 -5.80 -7.11 -22.07
C ALA A 7 -6.51 -8.19 -21.25
N VAL A 8 -6.31 -8.17 -19.93
CA VAL A 8 -6.92 -9.12 -18.98
C VAL A 8 -7.59 -8.37 -17.82
N PRO A 9 -8.65 -8.91 -17.22
CA PRO A 9 -9.16 -8.38 -15.94
C PRO A 9 -8.06 -8.39 -14.89
N TYR A 10 -8.02 -7.37 -14.04
CA TYR A 10 -6.96 -7.21 -13.04
C TYR A 10 -7.50 -6.84 -11.66
N ILE A 11 -7.06 -7.56 -10.62
CA ILE A 11 -7.23 -7.17 -9.22
C ILE A 11 -5.90 -6.60 -8.74
N ILE A 12 -5.95 -5.46 -8.07
CA ILE A 12 -4.81 -4.86 -7.36
C ILE A 12 -5.30 -4.28 -6.04
N GLY A 13 -4.46 -4.18 -5.04
CA GLY A 13 -4.83 -3.56 -3.77
C GLY A 13 -3.65 -3.33 -2.87
N VAL A 14 -3.96 -2.72 -1.74
CA VAL A 14 -2.99 -2.35 -0.70
C VAL A 14 -3.62 -2.57 0.67
N ASN A 15 -2.77 -2.71 1.67
CA ASN A 15 -3.16 -2.74 3.07
C ASN A 15 -3.12 -1.33 3.66
N ASN A 16 -3.89 -1.06 4.71
CA ASN A 16 -4.02 0.31 5.24
C ASN A 16 -2.81 0.78 6.05
N HIS A 17 -1.86 -0.12 6.30
CA HIS A 17 -0.63 0.17 7.03
C HIS A 17 0.52 -0.71 6.54
N GLU A 18 0.79 -0.71 5.23
CA GLU A 18 1.84 -1.50 4.55
C GLU A 18 3.24 -1.40 5.18
N PHE A 19 3.57 -0.29 5.84
CA PHE A 19 4.87 -0.11 6.48
C PHE A 19 4.75 -0.05 8.01
N GLY A 20 3.70 -0.65 8.57
CA GLY A 20 3.28 -0.42 9.95
C GLY A 20 4.05 -1.22 10.98
N TRP A 21 4.35 -2.49 10.69
CA TRP A 21 4.99 -3.37 11.66
C TRP A 21 5.97 -4.37 11.03
N LEU A 22 5.55 -5.21 10.09
CA LEU A 22 6.35 -6.30 9.52
C LEU A 22 7.59 -5.72 8.84
N LEU A 23 7.39 -4.83 7.86
CA LEU A 23 8.49 -4.27 7.06
C LEU A 23 9.52 -3.55 7.96
N PRO A 24 9.15 -2.60 8.83
CA PRO A 24 10.12 -1.98 9.74
C PRO A 24 10.90 -2.94 10.63
N ASN A 25 10.29 -4.04 11.07
CA ASN A 25 10.96 -5.01 11.94
C ASN A 25 11.94 -5.90 11.17
N VAL A 26 11.56 -6.40 9.98
CA VAL A 26 12.45 -7.29 9.20
C VAL A 26 13.64 -6.54 8.62
N SER A 27 13.51 -5.22 8.43
CA SER A 27 14.55 -4.36 7.90
C SER A 27 15.28 -3.58 9.01
N ASP A 28 15.05 -3.88 10.30
CA ASP A 28 15.59 -3.14 11.46
C ASP A 28 15.37 -1.61 11.40
N CYS A 29 14.46 -1.11 10.58
CA CYS A 29 14.32 0.33 10.36
C CYS A 29 13.81 1.06 11.63
N ASN A 30 13.27 0.35 12.64
CA ASN A 30 12.89 0.92 13.94
C ASN A 30 14.05 1.62 14.66
N SER A 31 15.29 1.13 14.53
CA SER A 31 16.47 1.73 15.13
C SER A 31 16.92 3.02 14.40
N PHE A 32 16.56 3.16 13.13
CA PHE A 32 17.02 4.23 12.24
C PHE A 32 16.20 5.52 12.32
N ILE A 33 14.92 5.45 12.71
CA ILE A 33 13.96 6.57 12.63
C ILE A 33 14.35 7.75 13.53
N TYR A 34 15.01 7.46 14.64
CA TYR A 34 15.49 8.48 15.59
C TYR A 34 16.90 8.96 15.30
N SER A 35 17.56 8.43 14.26
CA SER A 35 18.91 8.83 13.91
C SER A 35 18.90 10.03 12.96
N PRO A 36 19.96 10.87 12.97
CA PRO A 36 20.20 11.88 11.93
C PRO A 36 20.26 11.31 10.50
N LEU A 37 20.31 9.97 10.37
CA LEU A 37 20.35 9.27 9.11
C LEU A 37 19.05 9.42 8.31
N LEU A 38 17.88 9.60 8.94
CA LEU A 38 16.63 9.85 8.21
C LEU A 38 16.70 11.15 7.39
N GLN A 39 17.20 12.23 7.99
CA GLN A 39 17.50 13.48 7.28
C GLN A 39 18.54 13.25 6.17
N ARG A 40 19.52 12.40 6.42
CA ARG A 40 20.60 12.08 5.47
C ARG A 40 20.13 11.21 4.29
N ILE A 41 19.15 10.32 4.50
CA ILE A 41 18.52 9.45 3.50
C ILE A 41 17.67 10.27 2.55
N LEU A 42 16.83 11.16 3.09
CA LEU A 42 16.12 12.15 2.28
C LEU A 42 17.12 13.04 1.52
N SER A 43 18.22 13.45 2.16
CA SER A 43 19.20 14.34 1.50
C SER A 43 20.11 13.69 0.43
N TRP A 44 20.28 12.36 0.42
CA TRP A 44 21.24 11.69 -0.50
C TRP A 44 20.62 11.22 -1.81
N HIS A 45 19.32 10.95 -1.86
CA HIS A 45 18.68 10.26 -3.00
C HIS A 45 17.40 10.94 -3.49
N VAL A 46 16.97 11.98 -2.78
CA VAL A 46 15.83 12.84 -3.08
C VAL A 46 16.40 14.26 -3.17
N PRO A 47 16.22 15.00 -4.27
CA PRO A 47 16.67 16.39 -4.38
C PRO A 47 16.19 17.22 -3.18
N ALA A 48 16.99 18.20 -2.76
CA ALA A 48 16.72 19.00 -1.57
C ALA A 48 15.33 19.67 -1.61
N GLU A 49 14.89 20.08 -2.81
CA GLU A 49 13.57 20.66 -3.07
C GLU A 49 12.44 19.68 -2.75
N PHE A 50 12.64 18.39 -3.06
CA PHE A 50 11.64 17.35 -2.80
C PHE A 50 11.65 16.91 -1.33
N THR A 51 12.82 16.91 -0.68
CA THR A 51 12.91 16.68 0.76
C THR A 51 12.08 17.69 1.54
N TYR A 52 12.09 18.96 1.12
CA TYR A 52 11.24 20.00 1.72
C TYR A 52 9.75 19.72 1.50
N LEU A 53 9.33 19.38 0.27
CA LEU A 53 7.93 19.07 -0.03
C LEU A 53 7.41 17.87 0.77
N LEU A 54 8.20 16.78 0.86
CA LEU A 54 7.86 15.61 1.66
C LEU A 54 7.77 15.93 3.15
N THR A 55 8.74 16.68 3.66
CA THR A 55 8.78 17.06 5.07
C THR A 55 7.58 17.93 5.41
N ASN A 56 7.21 18.86 4.54
CA ASN A 56 6.03 19.71 4.75
C ASN A 56 4.72 18.91 4.66
N GLU A 57 4.61 17.95 3.74
CA GLU A 57 3.39 17.16 3.53
C GLU A 57 3.17 16.08 4.60
N TYR A 58 4.24 15.39 5.01
CA TYR A 58 4.16 14.25 5.93
C TYR A 58 4.63 14.58 7.33
N LEU A 59 5.64 15.43 7.51
CA LEU A 59 6.38 15.59 8.78
C LEU A 59 6.17 16.97 9.44
N SER A 60 5.22 17.78 8.95
CA SER A 60 4.83 19.04 9.60
C SER A 60 4.12 18.79 10.94
N ASN A 61 4.31 19.67 11.92
CA ASN A 61 3.58 19.69 13.19
C ASN A 61 3.73 18.42 14.04
N ILE A 62 4.95 17.85 14.06
CA ILE A 62 5.27 16.72 14.94
C ILE A 62 5.56 17.27 16.35
N GLU A 63 4.80 16.83 17.33
CA GLU A 63 4.98 17.18 18.75
C GLU A 63 5.70 16.06 19.51
N GLU A 64 5.42 14.80 19.14
CA GLU A 64 5.91 13.62 19.85
C GLU A 64 6.76 12.69 18.95
N PRO A 65 7.80 12.02 19.48
CA PRO A 65 8.65 11.12 18.69
C PRO A 65 7.89 9.96 18.02
N THR A 66 6.80 9.48 18.64
CA THR A 66 5.95 8.42 18.06
C THR A 66 5.22 8.89 16.80
N GLN A 67 4.83 10.17 16.74
CA GLN A 67 4.21 10.75 15.55
C GLN A 67 5.20 10.81 14.39
N LEU A 68 6.47 11.10 14.64
CA LEU A 68 7.51 11.07 13.59
C LEU A 68 7.60 9.68 12.95
N ARG A 69 7.67 8.64 13.78
CA ARG A 69 7.69 7.25 13.31
C ARG A 69 6.48 6.93 12.45
N ASP A 70 5.29 7.16 12.98
CA ASP A 70 4.03 6.78 12.32
C ASP A 70 3.88 7.53 10.98
N ARG A 71 4.23 8.82 10.94
CA ARG A 71 4.17 9.64 9.71
C ARG A 71 5.21 9.25 8.68
N LEU A 72 6.39 8.79 9.10
CA LEU A 72 7.38 8.24 8.19
C LEU A 72 6.92 6.90 7.60
N PHE A 73 6.31 6.03 8.41
CA PHE A 73 5.76 4.76 7.92
C PHE A 73 4.58 4.99 6.97
N GLU A 74 3.75 5.99 7.21
CA GLU A 74 2.74 6.43 6.23
C GLU A 74 3.38 6.90 4.91
N LEU A 75 4.46 7.69 4.98
CA LEU A 75 5.20 8.15 3.80
C LEU A 75 5.73 6.95 3.00
N MET A 76 6.40 6.00 3.67
CA MET A 76 6.95 4.81 3.03
C MET A 76 5.84 3.93 2.43
N GLY A 77 4.76 3.68 3.16
CA GLY A 77 3.61 2.93 2.66
C GLY A 77 2.98 3.58 1.42
N ASP A 78 2.84 4.91 1.43
CA ASP A 78 2.31 5.65 0.29
C ASP A 78 3.22 5.59 -0.94
N ALA A 79 4.52 5.84 -0.74
CA ALA A 79 5.50 5.89 -1.82
C ALA A 79 5.74 4.51 -2.46
N MET A 80 5.78 3.45 -1.65
CA MET A 80 6.14 2.11 -2.10
C MET A 80 4.97 1.29 -2.62
N PHE A 81 3.77 1.46 -2.02
CA PHE A 81 2.64 0.59 -2.29
C PHE A 81 1.44 1.35 -2.85
N VAL A 82 0.97 2.37 -2.15
CA VAL A 82 -0.30 3.04 -2.51
C VAL A 82 -0.21 3.73 -3.86
N VAL A 83 0.74 4.65 -4.02
CA VAL A 83 0.84 5.47 -5.23
C VAL A 83 1.13 4.62 -6.47
N PRO A 84 2.12 3.69 -6.47
CA PRO A 84 2.36 2.82 -7.61
C PRO A 84 1.16 1.93 -7.95
N SER A 85 0.43 1.43 -6.95
CA SER A 85 -0.76 0.59 -7.18
C SER A 85 -1.89 1.37 -7.83
N ILE A 86 -2.16 2.60 -7.36
CA ILE A 86 -3.20 3.45 -7.94
C ILE A 86 -2.82 3.91 -9.36
N GLN A 87 -1.56 4.26 -9.61
CA GLN A 87 -1.11 4.56 -10.97
C GLN A 87 -1.25 3.35 -11.91
N THR A 88 -0.85 2.15 -11.45
CA THR A 88 -1.00 0.92 -12.21
C THR A 88 -2.47 0.63 -12.53
N ALA A 89 -3.37 0.79 -11.55
CA ALA A 89 -4.81 0.64 -11.73
C ALA A 89 -5.37 1.62 -12.78
N ARG A 90 -4.94 2.89 -12.73
CA ARG A 90 -5.33 3.91 -13.72
C ARG A 90 -4.84 3.56 -15.12
N TYR A 91 -3.57 3.20 -15.29
CA TYR A 91 -3.03 2.80 -16.61
C TYR A 91 -3.74 1.58 -17.20
N HIS A 92 -4.05 0.58 -16.36
CA HIS A 92 -4.74 -0.63 -16.82
C HIS A 92 -6.20 -0.35 -17.18
N ARG A 93 -6.90 0.48 -16.40
CA ARG A 93 -8.25 0.99 -16.68
C ARG A 93 -8.29 1.77 -17.99
N ASP A 94 -7.37 2.73 -18.17
CA ASP A 94 -7.35 3.62 -19.33
C ASP A 94 -6.97 2.88 -20.63
N SER A 95 -6.39 1.70 -20.49
CA SER A 95 -6.19 0.75 -21.60
C SER A 95 -7.45 -0.05 -21.96
N GLY A 96 -8.59 0.23 -21.32
CA GLY A 96 -9.90 -0.39 -21.59
C GLY A 96 -10.16 -1.69 -20.84
N ASN A 97 -9.32 -2.07 -19.87
CA ASN A 97 -9.44 -3.34 -19.17
C ASN A 97 -10.23 -3.21 -17.84
N PRO A 98 -11.00 -4.24 -17.43
CA PRO A 98 -11.63 -4.27 -16.12
C PRO A 98 -10.59 -4.32 -15.00
N VAL A 99 -10.67 -3.37 -14.06
CA VAL A 99 -9.82 -3.31 -12.87
C VAL A 99 -10.68 -3.35 -11.62
N TYR A 100 -10.22 -4.02 -10.57
CA TYR A 100 -10.86 -4.06 -9.27
C TYR A 100 -9.82 -3.72 -8.20
N VAL A 101 -10.02 -2.61 -7.48
CA VAL A 101 -9.10 -2.14 -6.44
C VAL A 101 -9.63 -2.50 -5.06
N TYR A 102 -8.79 -3.03 -4.17
CA TYR A 102 -9.12 -3.15 -2.74
C TYR A 102 -8.18 -2.35 -1.83
N HIS A 103 -8.68 -2.09 -0.62
CA HIS A 103 -7.93 -1.56 0.50
C HIS A 103 -8.21 -2.43 1.74
N PHE A 104 -7.25 -3.23 2.15
CA PHE A 104 -7.41 -4.16 3.28
C PHE A 104 -7.13 -3.46 4.60
N HIS A 105 -8.08 -3.54 5.54
CA HIS A 105 -8.07 -2.74 6.77
C HIS A 105 -7.98 -3.59 8.04
N HIS A 106 -8.21 -4.88 7.91
CA HIS A 106 -8.40 -5.74 9.05
C HIS A 106 -7.08 -6.08 9.74
N ARG A 107 -7.03 -5.89 11.05
CA ARG A 107 -5.95 -6.35 11.92
C ARG A 107 -6.32 -7.72 12.47
N SER A 108 -5.43 -8.71 12.33
CA SER A 108 -5.66 -10.03 12.93
C SER A 108 -5.70 -9.94 14.45
N SER A 109 -6.57 -10.74 15.09
CA SER A 109 -6.67 -10.81 16.56
C SER A 109 -5.39 -11.28 17.25
N SER A 110 -4.48 -11.92 16.52
CA SER A 110 -3.20 -12.42 17.04
C SER A 110 -2.11 -11.33 17.13
N TYR A 111 -2.37 -10.12 16.63
CA TYR A 111 -1.43 -8.98 16.72
C TYR A 111 -1.78 -8.03 17.87
N GLU A 112 -0.83 -7.18 18.24
CA GLU A 112 -1.03 -6.08 19.20
C GLU A 112 -1.96 -5.01 18.62
N ASP A 113 -2.65 -4.26 19.49
CA ASP A 113 -3.71 -3.31 19.11
C ASP A 113 -3.23 -2.13 18.24
N PHE A 114 -1.94 -1.81 18.27
CA PHE A 114 -1.36 -0.72 17.46
C PHE A 114 -1.14 -1.12 15.99
N VAL A 115 -1.06 -2.42 15.70
CA VAL A 115 -0.93 -2.93 14.32
C VAL A 115 -2.26 -2.69 13.59
N LYS A 116 -2.24 -2.47 12.28
CA LYS A 116 -3.47 -2.32 11.48
C LYS A 116 -3.48 -3.45 10.43
N GLY A 117 -4.07 -3.25 9.25
CA GLY A 117 -3.80 -4.13 8.12
C GLY A 117 -2.37 -3.88 7.66
N ASP A 118 -1.45 -4.70 8.14
CA ASP A 118 -0.02 -4.60 7.90
C ASP A 118 0.39 -5.40 6.66
N HIS A 119 1.64 -5.24 6.22
CA HIS A 119 2.11 -5.87 4.98
C HIS A 119 1.89 -7.38 4.94
N GLY A 120 1.16 -7.86 3.94
CA GLY A 120 0.91 -9.28 3.71
C GLY A 120 -0.15 -9.91 4.62
N ASP A 121 -0.80 -9.15 5.51
CA ASP A 121 -1.87 -9.67 6.38
C ASP A 121 -3.01 -10.32 5.59
N GLU A 122 -3.37 -9.75 4.44
CA GLU A 122 -4.45 -10.22 3.59
C GLU A 122 -4.16 -11.60 2.99
N ILE A 123 -2.89 -11.95 2.80
CA ILE A 123 -2.45 -13.26 2.28
C ILE A 123 -3.00 -14.38 3.16
N GLY A 124 -2.95 -14.22 4.48
CA GLY A 124 -3.49 -15.21 5.42
C GLY A 124 -4.98 -15.48 5.17
N TYR A 125 -5.77 -14.44 4.89
CA TYR A 125 -7.19 -14.59 4.63
C TYR A 125 -7.50 -15.13 3.23
N VAL A 126 -6.67 -14.81 2.22
CA VAL A 126 -6.75 -15.37 0.86
C VAL A 126 -6.51 -16.87 0.86
N PHE A 127 -5.57 -17.36 1.68
CA PHE A 127 -5.21 -18.78 1.74
C PHE A 127 -5.89 -19.57 2.88
N GLY A 128 -6.80 -18.95 3.62
CA GLY A 128 -7.61 -19.66 4.61
C GLY A 128 -6.89 -19.97 5.93
N LYS A 129 -5.89 -19.16 6.34
CA LYS A 129 -5.22 -19.27 7.64
C LYS A 129 -6.20 -19.43 8.81
N PRO A 130 -7.35 -18.71 8.88
CA PRO A 130 -8.32 -18.89 9.96
C PRO A 130 -8.87 -20.31 10.15
N PHE A 131 -8.78 -21.18 9.13
CA PHE A 131 -9.24 -22.58 9.22
C PHE A 131 -8.12 -23.56 9.59
N LEU A 132 -6.88 -23.08 9.67
CA LEU A 132 -5.68 -23.90 9.88
C LEU A 132 -4.99 -23.62 11.22
N ALA A 133 -4.95 -22.35 11.64
CA ALA A 133 -4.11 -21.90 12.77
C ALA A 133 -4.78 -22.01 14.15
N GLY A 134 -6.09 -22.26 14.23
CA GLY A 134 -6.84 -22.53 15.47
C GLY A 134 -7.05 -21.32 16.41
N ASP A 135 -6.46 -20.16 16.10
CA ASP A 135 -6.47 -18.94 16.92
C ASP A 135 -7.39 -17.83 16.37
N ALA A 136 -8.00 -18.03 15.20
CA ALA A 136 -8.86 -17.04 14.57
C ALA A 136 -10.26 -16.96 15.20
N THR A 137 -10.77 -15.74 15.27
CA THR A 137 -12.15 -15.45 15.67
C THR A 137 -13.17 -15.93 14.62
N GLU A 138 -14.43 -16.07 15.02
CA GLU A 138 -15.52 -16.41 14.08
C GLU A 138 -15.64 -15.38 12.94
N GLU A 139 -15.46 -14.10 13.27
CA GLU A 139 -15.53 -13.00 12.30
C GLU A 139 -14.36 -13.04 11.31
N GLU A 140 -13.15 -13.39 11.74
CA GLU A 140 -12.01 -13.64 10.84
C GLU A 140 -12.24 -14.85 9.93
N GLY A 141 -12.88 -15.90 10.44
CA GLY A 141 -13.32 -17.03 9.64
C GLY A 141 -14.33 -16.61 8.55
N LYS A 142 -15.29 -15.73 8.89
CA LYS A 142 -16.24 -15.17 7.90
C LYS A 142 -15.54 -14.25 6.90
N LEU A 143 -14.60 -13.42 7.35
CA LEU A 143 -13.79 -12.55 6.50
C LEU A 143 -12.99 -13.37 5.49
N SER A 144 -12.30 -14.43 5.92
CA SER A 144 -11.53 -15.30 5.02
C SER A 144 -12.42 -16.00 4.00
N LYS A 145 -13.60 -16.52 4.39
CA LYS A 145 -14.56 -17.07 3.41
C LYS A 145 -14.98 -16.04 2.38
N THR A 146 -15.22 -14.80 2.82
CA THR A 146 -15.61 -13.68 1.96
C THR A 146 -14.52 -13.33 0.94
N ILE A 147 -13.27 -13.18 1.41
CA ILE A 147 -12.09 -12.92 0.58
C ILE A 147 -11.88 -14.07 -0.41
N MET A 148 -11.83 -15.33 0.04
CA MET A 148 -11.69 -16.49 -0.84
C MET A 148 -12.79 -16.53 -1.92
N LYS A 149 -14.03 -16.15 -1.58
CA LYS A 149 -15.14 -16.10 -2.55
C LYS A 149 -14.91 -15.03 -3.62
N TYR A 150 -14.47 -13.82 -3.26
CA TYR A 150 -14.11 -12.78 -4.23
C TYR A 150 -13.00 -13.25 -5.17
N TRP A 151 -11.89 -13.77 -4.63
CA TRP A 151 -10.75 -14.22 -5.43
C TRP A 151 -11.11 -15.41 -6.33
N ALA A 152 -11.88 -16.38 -5.82
CA ALA A 152 -12.31 -17.52 -6.61
C ALA A 152 -13.33 -17.13 -7.70
N ASN A 153 -14.21 -16.17 -7.44
CA ASN A 153 -15.11 -15.64 -8.47
C ASN A 153 -14.32 -14.95 -9.59
N PHE A 154 -13.35 -14.12 -9.20
CA PHE A 154 -12.48 -13.44 -10.14
C PHE A 154 -11.68 -14.44 -10.99
N ALA A 155 -11.08 -15.47 -10.39
CA ALA A 155 -10.36 -16.51 -11.13
C ALA A 155 -11.25 -17.23 -12.16
N ARG A 156 -12.53 -17.45 -11.86
CA ARG A 156 -13.47 -18.14 -12.77
C ARG A 156 -14.02 -17.25 -13.88
N LYS A 157 -14.23 -15.96 -13.62
CA LYS A 157 -15.07 -15.09 -14.47
C LYS A 157 -14.45 -13.73 -14.83
N GLY A 158 -13.28 -13.40 -14.28
CA GLY A 158 -12.71 -12.06 -14.35
C GLY A 158 -13.50 -11.00 -13.58
N ASN A 159 -14.44 -11.40 -12.72
CA ASN A 159 -15.29 -10.53 -11.91
C ASN A 159 -15.42 -11.12 -10.50
N PRO A 160 -15.05 -10.37 -9.43
CA PRO A 160 -15.05 -10.88 -8.06
C PRO A 160 -16.47 -11.04 -7.47
N ASN A 161 -17.49 -10.41 -8.07
CA ASN A 161 -18.84 -10.36 -7.51
C ASN A 161 -19.58 -11.70 -7.55
N GLY A 162 -20.53 -11.87 -6.61
CA GLY A 162 -21.39 -13.04 -6.53
C GLY A 162 -22.44 -12.90 -5.42
N GLU A 163 -23.36 -13.86 -5.33
CA GLU A 163 -24.43 -13.85 -4.33
C GLU A 163 -23.90 -13.77 -2.89
N GLY A 164 -24.53 -12.96 -2.05
CA GLY A 164 -24.16 -12.79 -0.64
C GLY A 164 -22.88 -11.99 -0.41
N LEU A 165 -22.30 -11.38 -1.46
CA LEU A 165 -21.16 -10.47 -1.35
C LEU A 165 -21.60 -9.03 -1.51
N VAL A 166 -20.92 -8.12 -0.80
CA VAL A 166 -21.00 -6.69 -1.09
C VAL A 166 -20.46 -6.47 -2.50
N THR A 167 -21.09 -5.58 -3.26
CA THR A 167 -20.62 -5.30 -4.62
C THR A 167 -19.24 -4.68 -4.58
N TRP A 168 -18.26 -5.35 -5.20
CA TRP A 168 -16.95 -4.80 -5.52
C TRP A 168 -17.04 -4.05 -6.85
N PRO A 169 -16.98 -2.71 -6.83
CA PRO A 169 -17.13 -1.89 -8.02
C PRO A 169 -15.93 -2.09 -8.98
N VAL A 170 -16.21 -1.98 -10.28
CA VAL A 170 -15.16 -1.83 -11.28
C VAL A 170 -14.50 -0.46 -11.08
N TYR A 171 -13.18 -0.44 -11.05
CA TYR A 171 -12.38 0.77 -10.91
C TYR A 171 -12.40 1.57 -12.23
N ASN A 172 -13.36 2.48 -12.33
CA ASN A 172 -13.58 3.35 -13.48
C ASN A 172 -13.08 4.79 -13.17
N VAL A 173 -13.58 5.80 -13.89
CA VAL A 173 -13.24 7.21 -13.70
C VAL A 173 -13.67 7.76 -12.32
N ASP A 174 -14.63 7.12 -11.65
CA ASP A 174 -15.02 7.47 -10.28
C ASP A 174 -14.04 6.90 -9.23
N GLU A 175 -13.10 6.06 -9.66
CA GLU A 175 -12.06 5.43 -8.83
C GLU A 175 -12.64 4.72 -7.61
N GLN A 176 -13.73 4.00 -7.83
CA GLN A 176 -14.39 3.20 -6.81
C GLN A 176 -13.57 1.95 -6.47
N TYR A 177 -13.42 1.67 -5.19
CA TYR A 177 -12.68 0.52 -4.68
C TYR A 177 -13.43 -0.15 -3.52
N LEU A 178 -13.01 -1.36 -3.14
CA LEU A 178 -13.58 -2.09 -2.02
C LEU A 178 -12.68 -1.97 -0.78
N ILE A 179 -13.21 -1.47 0.34
CA ILE A 179 -12.57 -1.64 1.63
C ILE A 179 -12.89 -3.05 2.13
N ILE A 180 -11.85 -3.81 2.43
CA ILE A 180 -11.93 -5.16 2.97
C ILE A 180 -11.60 -5.10 4.46
N ASP A 181 -12.62 -5.24 5.27
CA ASP A 181 -12.57 -5.40 6.73
C ASP A 181 -13.67 -6.42 7.11
N ILE A 182 -13.93 -6.66 8.39
CA ILE A 182 -15.07 -7.49 8.86
C ILE A 182 -16.37 -7.12 8.12
N LYS A 183 -16.59 -5.81 7.90
CA LYS A 183 -17.67 -5.31 7.03
C LYS A 183 -17.09 -4.67 5.78
N GLN A 184 -17.30 -5.29 4.62
CA GLN A 184 -16.84 -4.73 3.37
C GLN A 184 -17.71 -3.54 2.96
N LYS A 185 -17.09 -2.52 2.37
CA LYS A 185 -17.79 -1.33 1.89
C LYS A 185 -17.12 -0.77 0.65
N ALA A 186 -17.91 -0.35 -0.33
CA ALA A 186 -17.39 0.42 -1.45
C ALA A 186 -17.02 1.83 -0.98
N ALA A 187 -15.91 2.35 -1.51
CA ALA A 187 -15.44 3.71 -1.30
C ALA A 187 -14.96 4.30 -2.64
N LYS A 188 -14.55 5.56 -2.64
CA LYS A 188 -14.07 6.28 -3.82
C LYS A 188 -12.75 6.95 -3.52
N LYS A 189 -11.88 7.02 -4.54
CA LYS A 189 -10.65 7.82 -4.55
C LYS A 189 -9.72 7.56 -3.36
N LEU A 190 -9.13 6.36 -3.36
CA LEU A 190 -8.23 5.89 -2.30
C LEU A 190 -7.08 6.89 -2.08
N LYS A 191 -7.01 7.45 -0.86
CA LYS A 191 -6.02 8.46 -0.43
C LYS A 191 -5.81 9.59 -1.46
N GLU A 192 -6.90 10.10 -2.06
CA GLU A 192 -6.88 11.10 -3.15
C GLU A 192 -5.82 12.19 -2.96
N ASN A 193 -5.85 12.91 -1.84
CA ASN A 193 -4.92 14.02 -1.57
C ASN A 193 -3.45 13.58 -1.61
N ARG A 194 -3.12 12.40 -1.07
CA ARG A 194 -1.75 11.87 -1.08
C ARG A 194 -1.35 11.43 -2.49
N VAL A 195 -2.23 10.73 -3.20
CA VAL A 195 -1.99 10.32 -4.59
C VAL A 195 -1.80 11.54 -5.48
N GLU A 196 -2.61 12.58 -5.31
CA GLU A 196 -2.45 13.85 -6.02
C GLU A 196 -1.14 14.56 -5.68
N PHE A 197 -0.78 14.63 -4.40
CA PHE A 197 0.50 15.20 -3.97
C PHE A 197 1.66 14.49 -4.68
N TRP A 198 1.72 13.16 -4.60
CA TRP A 198 2.81 12.39 -5.21
C TRP A 198 2.81 12.52 -6.72
N THR A 199 1.68 12.37 -7.39
CA THR A 199 1.60 12.49 -8.87
C THR A 199 2.05 13.86 -9.37
N LYS A 200 1.60 14.95 -8.75
CA LYS A 200 2.05 16.31 -9.09
C LYS A 200 3.56 16.49 -8.84
N THR A 201 4.06 15.96 -7.72
CA THR A 201 5.48 16.08 -7.38
C THR A 201 6.37 15.26 -8.33
N PHE A 202 5.92 14.08 -8.76
CA PHE A 202 6.58 13.25 -9.77
C PHE A 202 6.57 13.89 -11.17
N ASP A 203 5.42 14.43 -11.59
CA ASP A 203 5.29 15.07 -12.89
C ASP A 203 6.26 16.25 -12.98
N LEU A 204 6.34 17.09 -11.94
CA LEU A 204 7.35 18.14 -11.86
C LEU A 204 8.75 17.57 -12.12
N TYR A 205 9.14 16.49 -11.43
CA TYR A 205 10.49 15.92 -11.56
C TYR A 205 10.79 15.28 -12.93
N TRP A 206 9.81 14.61 -13.55
CA TRP A 206 9.95 14.04 -14.89
C TRP A 206 10.24 15.13 -15.94
N TYR A 207 9.66 16.33 -15.78
CA TYR A 207 9.98 17.50 -16.60
C TYR A 207 11.40 18.04 -16.41
N TRP A 208 12.06 17.79 -15.26
CA TRP A 208 13.40 18.28 -14.93
C TRP A 208 14.55 17.25 -15.13
N GLY A 209 14.26 16.05 -15.66
CA GLY A 209 15.26 15.28 -16.41
C GLY A 209 16.12 14.24 -15.67
N GLU A 210 15.71 13.69 -14.52
CA GLU A 210 16.45 12.64 -13.82
C GLU A 210 15.54 11.42 -13.57
N SER A 211 15.87 10.26 -14.16
CA SER A 211 14.93 9.11 -14.33
C SER A 211 14.90 8.10 -13.18
N LEU A 212 15.34 8.47 -11.97
CA LEU A 212 15.63 7.47 -10.92
C LEU A 212 14.85 7.62 -9.61
N PHE A 213 13.99 8.63 -9.44
CA PHE A 213 13.40 8.97 -8.13
C PHE A 213 12.75 7.81 -7.36
N LEU A 214 11.85 7.05 -8.01
CA LEU A 214 11.16 5.93 -7.36
C LEU A 214 12.10 4.76 -7.07
N VAL A 215 13.07 4.54 -7.96
CA VAL A 215 14.10 3.52 -7.78
C VAL A 215 15.04 3.97 -6.66
N SER A 216 15.46 5.23 -6.58
CA SER A 216 16.39 5.72 -5.58
C SER A 216 15.79 5.79 -4.18
N VAL A 217 14.51 6.16 -4.02
CA VAL A 217 13.84 6.10 -2.71
C VAL A 217 13.70 4.66 -2.20
N ILE A 218 13.29 3.73 -3.06
CA ILE A 218 13.08 2.32 -2.70
C ILE A 218 14.43 1.59 -2.49
N PHE A 219 15.36 1.74 -3.44
CA PHE A 219 16.64 1.03 -3.45
C PHE A 219 17.56 1.50 -2.33
N CYS A 220 17.54 2.80 -1.98
CA CYS A 220 18.38 3.30 -0.90
C CYS A 220 17.83 3.02 0.49
N PHE A 221 16.51 2.83 0.63
CA PHE A 221 15.95 2.38 1.89
C PHE A 221 16.25 0.88 2.13
N PHE A 222 16.09 0.03 1.11
CA PHE A 222 16.36 -1.41 1.21
C PHE A 222 17.84 -1.77 1.37
N ILE A 223 18.76 -1.09 0.67
CA ILE A 223 20.20 -1.35 0.79
C ILE A 223 20.68 -1.06 2.22
N PHE A 224 20.31 0.07 2.81
CA PHE A 224 20.87 0.46 4.10
C PHE A 224 20.23 -0.25 5.30
N CYS A 225 18.94 -0.58 5.22
CA CYS A 225 18.30 -1.41 6.24
C CYS A 225 18.77 -2.89 6.19
N THR A 226 19.48 -3.32 5.13
CA THR A 226 20.06 -4.68 5.01
C THR A 226 21.59 -4.73 5.16
N GLU A 227 22.34 -3.70 4.74
CA GLU A 227 23.81 -3.69 4.75
C GLU A 227 24.45 -3.73 6.14
N ARG A 228 23.75 -3.31 7.20
CA ARG A 228 24.30 -3.37 8.57
C ARG A 228 23.98 -4.64 9.36
N GLN A 229 23.21 -5.58 8.80
CA GLN A 229 23.08 -6.92 9.42
C GLN A 229 24.35 -7.77 9.26
N GLY A 230 25.36 -7.27 8.53
CA GLY A 230 26.65 -7.93 8.30
C GLY A 230 27.86 -7.34 9.02
N GLU A 231 27.69 -6.33 9.89
CA GLU A 231 28.77 -5.77 10.74
C GLU A 231 28.65 -6.17 12.21
#